data_AF-A0A0K8Q3Q7-F1
#
_entry.id   AF-A0A0K8Q3Q7-F1
#
_cell.length_a   1.000
_cell.length_b   1.000
_cell.length_c   1.000
_cell.angle_alpha   90.00
_cell.angle_beta   90.00
_cell.angle_gamma   90.00
#
_symmetry.space_group_name_H-M   'P 1'
#
loop_
_entity.id
_entity.type
_entity.pdbx_description
1 polymer ?
#
loop_
_entity_poly.entity_id
_entity_poly.type
_entity_poly.pdbx_seq_one_letter_code
_entity_poly.pdbx_strand_id
1 'polypeptide(L)'
;MIRPGVAAMDRESEMSPGLNGVLWERVVSAAGRAGRWPWWVQVGGVYIAARLVSACIFMAAALQQGVNPWFPPRPDYWNFINIWDARWYTEVVRNGYPPALPLDSFGNVKENAWAFYPLFPLLGRACPP
;
A
#
# COMPACT_ATOMS: atom_id res chain seq x y z
N MET A 1 20.40 0.51 -70.52
CA MET A 1 20.90 -0.32 -69.41
C MET A 1 20.19 0.12 -68.14
N ILE A 2 19.27 -0.71 -67.66
CA ILE A 2 18.32 -0.44 -66.56
C ILE A 2 19.01 -0.80 -65.23
N ARG A 3 18.96 0.06 -64.20
CA ARG A 3 19.21 -0.35 -62.81
C ARG A 3 17.87 -0.34 -62.05
N PRO A 4 17.26 -1.50 -61.79
CA PRO A 4 16.16 -1.62 -60.86
C PRO A 4 16.75 -1.65 -59.44
N GLY A 5 16.35 -0.74 -58.56
CA GLY A 5 16.91 -0.74 -57.21
C GLY A 5 16.36 0.29 -56.22
N VAL A 6 15.34 1.07 -56.58
CA VAL A 6 14.74 2.06 -55.67
C VAL A 6 13.44 1.56 -55.01
N ALA A 7 12.90 0.40 -55.43
CA ALA A 7 11.59 -0.09 -54.97
C ALA A 7 11.62 -1.03 -53.74
N ALA A 8 12.76 -1.17 -53.06
CA ALA A 8 12.90 -2.10 -51.93
C ALA A 8 13.02 -1.42 -50.56
N MET A 9 13.16 -0.09 -50.52
CA MET A 9 13.47 0.65 -49.28
C MET A 9 12.26 1.42 -48.71
N ASP A 10 11.07 1.16 -49.24
CA ASP A 10 9.81 1.78 -48.80
C ASP A 10 8.91 0.76 -48.06
N ARG A 11 9.41 -0.45 -47.80
CA ARG A 11 8.60 -1.59 -47.33
C ARG A 11 8.96 -2.08 -45.91
N GLU A 12 9.67 -1.27 -45.13
CA GLU A 12 9.91 -1.54 -43.72
C GLU A 12 9.44 -0.33 -42.87
N SER A 13 8.28 -0.49 -42.24
CA SER A 13 7.76 0.24 -41.06
C SER A 13 6.27 0.62 -41.13
N GLU A 14 5.45 -0.12 -41.88
CA GLU A 14 4.11 -0.46 -41.38
C GLU A 14 4.26 -1.39 -40.15
N MET A 15 4.94 -0.91 -39.11
CA MET A 15 4.89 -1.51 -37.81
C MET A 15 3.52 -1.15 -37.27
N SER A 16 2.56 -2.05 -37.53
CA SER A 16 1.26 -2.07 -36.86
C SER A 16 1.44 -1.58 -35.44
N PRO A 17 0.69 -0.55 -34.98
CA PRO A 17 0.95 0.11 -33.72
C PRO A 17 1.14 -0.98 -32.67
N GLY A 18 2.38 -1.12 -32.19
CA GLY A 18 2.73 -2.22 -31.31
C GLY A 18 1.77 -2.21 -30.12
N LEU A 19 1.61 -3.35 -29.42
CA LEU A 19 0.71 -3.45 -28.28
C LEU A 19 0.83 -2.25 -27.31
N ASN A 20 2.06 -1.75 -27.12
CA ASN A 20 2.36 -0.54 -26.37
C ASN A 20 1.70 0.72 -26.94
N GLY A 21 1.76 0.96 -28.25
CA GLY A 21 1.12 2.11 -28.91
C GLY A 21 -0.39 2.12 -28.74
N VAL A 22 -1.03 0.96 -28.96
CA VAL A 22 -2.49 0.82 -28.73
C VAL A 22 -2.84 1.02 -27.26
N LEU A 23 -2.02 0.51 -26.34
CA LEU A 23 -2.21 0.69 -24.90
C LEU A 23 -2.09 2.18 -24.52
N TRP A 24 -1.08 2.87 -25.06
CA TRP A 24 -0.83 4.29 -24.81
C TRP A 24 -1.97 5.17 -25.32
N GLU A 25 -2.48 4.94 -26.53
CA GLU A 25 -3.64 5.66 -27.06
C GLU A 25 -4.89 5.44 -26.21
N ARG A 26 -5.08 4.23 -25.70
CA ARG A 26 -6.20 3.92 -24.79
C ARG A 26 -6.05 4.63 -23.45
N VAL A 27 -4.85 4.70 -22.87
CA VAL A 27 -4.57 5.42 -21.62
C VAL A 27 -4.80 6.93 -21.81
N VAL A 28 -4.25 7.52 -22.88
CA VAL A 28 -4.40 8.95 -23.17
C VAL A 28 -5.85 9.32 -23.45
N SER A 29 -6.58 8.51 -24.22
CA SER A 29 -8.01 8.75 -24.47
C SER A 29 -8.86 8.59 -23.22
N ALA A 30 -8.54 7.64 -22.33
CA ALA A 30 -9.21 7.47 -21.05
C ALA A 30 -8.92 8.66 -20.11
N ALA A 31 -7.68 9.13 -20.05
CA ALA A 31 -7.29 10.32 -19.29
C ALA A 31 -7.98 11.58 -19.80
N GLY A 32 -8.08 11.77 -21.12
CA GLY A 32 -8.79 12.89 -21.73
C GLY A 32 -10.30 12.88 -21.44
N ARG A 33 -10.93 11.69 -21.40
CA ARG A 33 -12.33 11.53 -20.97
C ARG A 33 -12.51 11.80 -19.48
N ALA A 34 -11.61 11.29 -18.64
CA ALA A 34 -11.63 11.50 -17.20
C ALA A 34 -11.40 12.97 -16.82
N GLY A 35 -10.61 13.71 -17.61
CA GLY A 35 -10.41 15.15 -17.42
C GLY A 35 -11.69 15.99 -17.55
N ARG A 36 -12.74 15.45 -18.18
CA ARG A 36 -14.08 16.09 -18.29
C ARG A 36 -14.99 15.77 -17.10
N TRP A 37 -14.59 14.86 -16.22
CA TRP A 37 -15.38 14.53 -15.03
C TRP A 37 -15.25 15.62 -13.97
N PRO A 38 -16.24 15.76 -13.08
CA PRO A 38 -16.10 16.62 -11.91
C PRO A 38 -14.82 16.28 -11.13
N TRP A 39 -14.13 17.30 -10.63
CA TRP A 39 -12.84 17.14 -9.94
C TRP A 39 -12.91 16.15 -8.77
N TRP A 40 -14.04 16.07 -8.06
CA TRP A 40 -14.22 15.15 -6.94
C TRP A 40 -14.24 13.68 -7.38
N VAL A 41 -14.71 13.38 -8.60
CA VAL A 41 -14.65 12.02 -9.16
C VAL A 41 -13.23 11.66 -9.51
N GLN A 42 -12.47 12.60 -10.09
CA GLN A 42 -11.06 12.39 -10.43
C GLN A 42 -10.25 12.12 -9.17
N VAL A 43 -10.41 12.97 -8.14
CA VAL A 43 -9.77 12.80 -6.84
C VAL A 43 -10.20 11.50 -6.18
N GLY A 44 -11.49 11.17 -6.19
CA GLY A 44 -12.01 9.90 -5.67
C GLY A 44 -11.43 8.68 -6.39
N GLY A 45 -11.29 8.75 -7.73
CA GLY A 45 -10.68 7.71 -8.54
C GLY A 45 -9.21 7.51 -8.20
N VAL A 46 -8.44 8.59 -8.10
CA VAL A 46 -7.03 8.54 -7.67
C VAL A 46 -6.92 7.98 -6.25
N TYR A 47 -7.77 8.41 -5.33
CA TYR A 47 -7.80 7.91 -3.96
C TYR A 47 -8.06 6.40 -3.90
N ILE A 48 -9.06 5.90 -4.62
CA ILE A 48 -9.39 4.46 -4.68
C ILE A 48 -8.23 3.68 -5.30
N ALA A 49 -7.67 4.15 -6.41
CA ALA A 49 -6.52 3.51 -7.04
C ALA A 49 -5.32 3.43 -6.09
N ALA A 50 -5.00 4.53 -5.40
CA ALA A 50 -3.94 4.56 -4.39
C ALA A 50 -4.23 3.57 -3.24
N ARG A 51 -5.48 3.49 -2.76
CA ARG A 51 -5.87 2.54 -1.71
C ARG A 51 -5.73 1.09 -2.15
N LEU A 52 -6.07 0.75 -3.39
CA LEU A 52 -5.88 -0.60 -3.94
C LEU A 52 -4.39 -0.95 -4.02
N VAL A 53 -3.55 -0.03 -4.49
CA VAL A 53 -2.09 -0.22 -4.50
C VAL A 53 -1.55 -0.45 -3.09
N SER A 54 -1.95 0.37 -2.12
CA SER A 54 -1.57 0.17 -0.72
C SER A 54 -2.04 -1.18 -0.18
N ALA A 55 -3.28 -1.59 -0.48
CA ALA A 55 -3.81 -2.88 -0.05
C ALA A 55 -3.00 -4.05 -0.61
N CYS A 56 -2.63 -4.00 -1.89
CA CYS A 56 -1.77 -5.01 -2.51
C CYS A 56 -0.39 -5.08 -1.85
N ILE A 57 0.24 -3.93 -1.59
CA ILE A 57 1.54 -3.87 -0.91
C ILE A 57 1.45 -4.47 0.49
N PHE A 58 0.45 -4.08 1.27
CA PHE A 58 0.26 -4.61 2.62
C PHE A 58 -0.05 -6.11 2.62
N MET A 59 -0.85 -6.60 1.67
CA MET A 59 -1.08 -8.03 1.56
C MET A 59 0.19 -8.80 1.18
N ALA A 60 1.00 -8.27 0.27
CA ALA A 60 2.29 -8.87 -0.08
C ALA A 60 3.23 -8.93 1.13
N ALA A 61 3.30 -7.86 1.92
CA ALA A 61 4.06 -7.82 3.16
C ALA A 61 3.49 -8.79 4.21
N ALA A 62 2.17 -8.90 4.33
CA ALA A 62 1.51 -9.84 5.24
C ALA A 62 1.91 -11.29 4.95
N LEU A 63 2.00 -11.68 3.68
CA LEU A 63 2.44 -13.03 3.27
C LEU A 63 3.90 -13.34 3.66
N GLN A 64 4.71 -12.31 3.85
CA GLN A 64 6.12 -12.42 4.28
C GLN A 64 6.29 -12.26 5.79
N GLN A 65 5.23 -11.90 6.51
CA GLN A 65 5.28 -11.69 7.95
C GLN A 65 5.47 -13.01 8.70
N GLY A 66 6.50 -13.05 9.55
CA GLY A 66 6.77 -14.15 10.48
C GLY A 66 5.85 -14.17 11.70
N VAL A 67 6.23 -15.02 12.66
CA VAL A 67 5.52 -15.11 13.96
C VAL A 67 5.74 -13.81 14.74
N ASN A 68 4.68 -13.30 15.34
CA ASN A 68 4.70 -12.12 16.20
C ASN A 68 3.85 -12.37 17.46
N PRO A 69 3.85 -11.45 18.45
CA PRO A 69 3.10 -11.63 19.69
C PRO A 69 1.57 -11.64 19.57
N TRP A 70 1.02 -11.18 18.45
CA TRP A 70 -0.41 -10.89 18.27
C TRP A 70 -1.13 -11.91 17.40
N PHE A 71 -0.50 -12.34 16.31
CA PHE A 71 -1.11 -13.18 15.28
C PHE A 71 -0.15 -14.27 14.78
N PRO A 72 -0.68 -15.40 14.30
CA PRO A 72 0.10 -16.37 13.53
C PRO A 72 0.77 -15.74 12.29
N PRO A 73 1.81 -16.38 11.74
CA PRO A 73 2.44 -15.93 10.50
C PRO A 73 1.46 -15.91 9.34
N ARG A 74 1.65 -14.98 8.40
CA ARG A 74 0.76 -14.72 7.25
C ARG A 74 -0.68 -14.35 7.63
N PRO A 75 -0.90 -13.28 8.42
CA PRO A 75 -2.25 -12.81 8.74
C PRO A 75 -3.00 -12.32 7.48
N ASP A 76 -4.32 -12.25 7.56
CA ASP A 76 -5.12 -11.54 6.57
C ASP A 76 -4.91 -10.02 6.66
N TYR A 77 -5.39 -9.30 5.65
CA TYR A 77 -5.22 -7.85 5.55
C TYR A 77 -5.64 -7.09 6.81
N TRP A 78 -6.80 -7.41 7.39
CA TRP A 78 -7.35 -6.64 8.50
C TRP A 78 -6.50 -6.80 9.75
N ASN A 79 -6.08 -8.02 10.04
CA ASN A 79 -5.18 -8.28 11.16
C ASN A 79 -3.79 -7.66 10.92
N PHE A 80 -3.28 -7.73 9.69
CA PHE A 80 -2.00 -7.13 9.34
C PHE A 80 -2.00 -5.63 9.55
N ILE A 81 -2.98 -4.89 9.03
CA ILE A 81 -3.00 -3.43 9.16
C ILE A 81 -3.23 -2.94 10.60
N ASN A 82 -3.70 -3.81 11.49
CA ASN A 82 -3.95 -3.48 12.90
C ASN A 82 -2.78 -3.83 13.82
N ILE A 83 -1.78 -4.59 13.37
CA ILE A 83 -0.82 -5.27 14.26
C ILE A 83 0.15 -4.33 15.00
N TRP A 84 0.38 -3.13 14.49
CA TRP A 84 1.35 -2.16 15.00
C TRP A 84 0.76 -1.33 16.13
N ASP A 85 0.70 -0.01 15.93
CA ASP A 85 0.30 0.97 16.94
C ASP A 85 -1.10 0.68 17.52
N ALA A 86 -2.03 0.20 16.70
CA ALA A 86 -3.39 -0.09 17.16
C ALA A 86 -3.42 -1.17 18.26
N ARG A 87 -2.59 -2.23 18.14
CA ARG A 87 -2.48 -3.25 19.20
C ARG A 87 -1.82 -2.70 20.46
N TRP A 88 -0.76 -1.91 20.32
CA TRP A 88 -0.09 -1.30 21.48
C TRP A 88 -0.98 -0.32 22.22
N TYR A 89 -1.72 0.54 21.52
CA TYR A 89 -2.69 1.40 22.16
C TYR A 89 -3.83 0.61 22.82
N THR A 90 -4.29 -0.48 22.20
CA THR A 90 -5.28 -1.37 22.82
C THR A 90 -4.74 -1.99 24.11
N GLU A 91 -3.48 -2.43 24.11
CA GLU A 91 -2.80 -2.97 25.29
C GLU A 91 -2.70 -1.92 26.40
N VAL A 92 -2.25 -0.70 26.08
CA VAL A 92 -2.16 0.39 27.06
C VAL A 92 -3.54 0.79 27.59
N VAL A 93 -4.57 0.84 26.75
CA VAL A 93 -5.94 1.16 27.17
C VAL A 93 -6.50 0.06 28.07
N ARG A 94 -6.22 -1.21 27.80
CA ARG A 94 -6.76 -2.32 28.62
C ARG A 94 -5.96 -2.56 29.89
N ASN A 95 -4.64 -2.63 29.78
CA ASN A 95 -3.75 -3.12 30.82
C ASN A 95 -2.83 -2.03 31.40
N GLY A 96 -2.76 -0.85 30.77
CA GLY A 96 -1.86 0.22 31.20
C GLY A 96 -0.42 0.01 30.73
N TYR A 97 0.49 0.84 31.24
CA TYR A 97 1.93 0.69 30.97
C TYR A 97 2.53 -0.36 31.92
N PRO A 98 3.44 -1.22 31.43
CA PRO A 98 4.16 -2.14 32.30
C PRO A 98 5.04 -1.35 33.28
N PRO A 99 5.15 -1.79 34.55
CA PRO A 99 5.84 -1.02 35.60
C PRO A 99 7.37 -0.96 35.42
N ALA A 100 7.94 -1.88 34.64
CA ALA A 100 9.36 -1.92 34.30
C ALA A 100 9.53 -2.13 32.79
N LEU A 101 10.69 -1.73 32.28
CA LEU A 101 11.01 -1.84 30.86
C LEU A 101 11.30 -3.32 30.50
N PRO A 102 10.55 -3.94 29.58
CA PRO A 102 10.77 -5.34 29.23
C PRO A 102 12.12 -5.55 28.52
N LEU A 103 12.94 -6.45 29.05
CA LEU A 103 14.23 -6.82 28.48
C LEU A 103 14.20 -8.27 27.94
N ASP A 104 15.03 -8.56 26.96
CA ASP A 104 15.29 -9.92 26.48
C ASP A 104 16.33 -10.65 27.36
N SER A 105 16.65 -11.90 27.03
CA SER A 105 17.63 -12.71 27.76
C SER A 105 19.06 -12.17 27.71
N PHE A 106 19.34 -11.21 26.83
CA PHE A 106 20.63 -10.57 26.66
C PHE A 106 20.67 -9.15 27.27
N GLY A 107 19.57 -8.70 27.88
CA GLY A 107 19.43 -7.38 28.48
C GLY A 107 19.06 -6.26 27.50
N ASN A 108 18.69 -6.59 26.25
CA ASN A 108 18.21 -5.57 25.29
C ASN A 108 16.73 -5.27 25.50
N VAL A 109 16.35 -4.02 25.24
CA VAL A 109 14.95 -3.60 25.32
C VAL A 109 14.12 -4.26 24.23
N LYS A 110 13.05 -4.95 24.62
CA LYS A 110 12.07 -5.52 23.68
C LYS A 110 11.08 -4.46 23.21
N GLU A 111 10.44 -4.73 22.08
CA GLU A 111 9.25 -3.99 21.64
C GLU A 111 8.21 -3.94 22.77
N ASN A 112 7.79 -2.75 23.16
CA ASN A 112 6.91 -2.56 24.32
C ASN A 112 6.11 -1.26 24.27
N ALA A 113 5.12 -1.17 25.16
CA ALA A 113 4.18 -0.06 25.25
C ALA A 113 4.79 1.31 25.59
N TRP A 114 5.98 1.38 26.22
CA TRP A 114 6.63 2.65 26.57
C TRP A 114 7.02 3.50 25.36
N ALA A 115 7.05 2.92 24.16
CA ALA A 115 7.28 3.66 22.92
C ALA A 115 6.07 4.54 22.49
N PHE A 116 4.91 4.40 23.14
CA PHE A 116 3.66 5.06 22.75
C PHE A 116 3.22 6.12 23.76
N TYR A 117 2.69 7.25 23.27
CA TYR A 117 2.29 8.39 24.11
C TYR A 117 0.99 8.13 24.89
N PRO A 118 0.89 8.59 26.16
CA PRO A 118 -0.22 8.26 27.04
C PRO A 118 -1.51 9.04 26.77
N LEU A 119 -1.45 10.16 26.06
CA LEU A 119 -2.60 11.04 25.86
C LEU A 119 -3.77 10.33 25.16
N PHE A 120 -3.50 9.59 24.09
CA PHE A 120 -4.53 8.89 23.34
C PHE A 120 -5.23 7.80 24.18
N PRO A 121 -4.50 6.90 24.87
CA PRO A 121 -5.11 5.94 25.81
C PRO A 121 -5.93 6.56 26.93
N LEU A 122 -5.45 7.66 27.52
CA LEU A 122 -6.16 8.35 28.60
C LEU A 122 -7.49 8.91 28.13
N LEU A 123 -7.52 9.54 26.95
CA LEU A 123 -8.76 10.01 26.34
C LEU A 123 -9.72 8.86 26.01
N GLY A 124 -9.20 7.74 25.49
CA GLY A 124 -10.01 6.55 25.21
C GLY A 124 -10.64 5.93 26.47
N ARG A 125 -9.96 6.00 27.62
CA ARG A 125 -10.52 5.56 28.91
C ARG A 125 -11.52 6.55 29.50
N ALA A 126 -11.34 7.85 29.28
CA ALA A 126 -12.19 8.90 29.83
C ALA A 126 -13.55 9.03 29.11
N CYS A 127 -13.64 8.55 27.87
CA CYS A 127 -14.87 8.55 27.08
C CYS A 127 -15.16 7.12 26.58
N PRO A 128 -15.68 6.23 27.46
CA PRO A 128 -16.11 4.91 27.02
C PRO A 128 -17.28 5.02 26.03
N PRO A 129 -17.42 4.06 25.09
CA PRO A 129 -18.41 4.10 24.02
C PRO A 129 -19.87 4.13 24.51
#